data_AF-A0A952HEU1-F1
#
_entry.id   AF-A0A952HEU1-F1
#
_cell.length_a   1.000
_cell.length_b   1.000
_cell.length_c   1.000
_cell.angle_alpha   90.00
_cell.angle_beta   90.00
_cell.angle_gamma   90.00
#
_symmetry.space_group_name_H-M   'P 1'
#
loop_
_entity.id
_entity.type
_entity.pdbx_description
1 polymer ?
#
loop_
_entity_poly.entity_id
_entity_poly.type
_entity_poly.pdbx_seq_one_letter_code
_entity_poly.pdbx_strand_id
1 'polypeptide(L)'
;MEIVVDVVLVVLGILAIAAGWTKGAIRAAGTLVGLGLGLWLGLTIAPIIVGWFAANGFDGVTERSVVAAVVILVCAGVIYAIAGALASIIGKLLRHGPIRWLDSLVGAVLGLLTWAVVVWLLAGFAMATSLATVVQAASSSRVVATLNGMAPLPSSTVLGAVDDALAGAGLPKVFEGGETIKAVPAPDGSIPSAVAQSQESVVTVLASKPACGLDSEGSGWVVQRGRVVTNAHVVAGASSVVVREPGSLAAERATIVAFDPSRDLAVLDVTDLSATALDIGPDLTAGAAAYAAGYPGNGPFTISPQRVRDRVTARGTDIYQSGSVDRDIYSLRGVVRPGNSGGPLLDANGKVAGIVFARSATDADTGYALTLTELRPVLSSVGSAPISSGACSAG
;
A
#
# COMPACT_ATOMS: atom_id res chain seq x y z
N MET A 1 -14.99 17.44 -13.84
CA MET A 1 -15.47 16.37 -12.93
C MET A 1 -15.30 16.74 -11.47
N GLU A 2 -14.21 17.41 -11.07
CA GLU A 2 -13.88 17.76 -9.68
C GLU A 2 -15.04 18.45 -8.91
N ILE A 3 -15.65 19.49 -9.50
CA ILE A 3 -16.77 20.23 -8.89
C ILE A 3 -18.00 19.34 -8.67
N VAL A 4 -18.25 18.37 -9.57
CA VAL A 4 -19.44 17.53 -9.50
C VAL A 4 -19.36 16.57 -8.31
N VAL A 5 -18.18 15.98 -8.07
CA VAL A 5 -17.97 15.05 -6.95
C VAL A 5 -18.11 15.79 -5.62
N ASP A 6 -17.45 16.94 -5.48
CA ASP A 6 -17.54 17.75 -4.26
C ASP A 6 -18.97 18.22 -3.97
N VAL A 7 -19.71 18.65 -5.00
CA VAL A 7 -21.13 19.05 -4.84
C VAL A 7 -21.99 17.87 -4.38
N VAL A 8 -21.82 16.69 -4.98
CA VAL A 8 -22.57 15.49 -4.57
C VAL A 8 -22.25 15.12 -3.13
N LEU A 9 -20.97 15.11 -2.74
CA LEU A 9 -20.56 14.78 -1.37
C LEU A 9 -21.13 15.77 -0.36
N VAL A 10 -21.08 17.07 -0.65
CA VAL A 10 -21.66 18.11 0.22
C VAL A 10 -23.18 17.94 0.35
N VAL A 11 -23.88 17.68 -0.75
CA VAL A 11 -25.34 17.42 -0.71
C VAL A 11 -25.65 16.19 0.14
N LEU A 12 -24.89 15.10 0.00
CA LEU A 12 -25.03 13.92 0.85
C LEU A 12 -24.77 14.24 2.33
N GLY A 13 -23.80 15.12 2.63
CA GLY A 13 -23.51 15.58 3.99
C GLY A 13 -24.69 16.36 4.60
N ILE A 14 -25.28 17.27 3.83
CA ILE A 14 -26.49 18.02 4.24
C ILE A 14 -27.65 17.07 4.50
N LEU A 15 -27.86 16.08 3.62
CA LEU A 15 -28.90 15.06 3.81
C LEU A 15 -28.64 14.20 5.05
N ALA A 16 -27.39 13.88 5.36
CA ALA A 16 -27.02 13.13 6.55
C ALA A 16 -27.27 13.94 7.84
N ILE A 17 -26.94 15.24 7.84
CA ILE A 17 -27.27 16.16 8.92
C ILE A 17 -28.79 16.22 9.14
N ALA A 18 -29.56 16.42 8.06
CA ALA A 18 -31.02 16.49 8.13
C ALA A 18 -31.64 15.16 8.59
N ALA A 19 -31.11 14.03 8.14
CA ALA A 19 -31.51 12.71 8.61
C ALA A 19 -31.19 12.52 10.09
N GLY A 20 -30.02 12.95 10.57
CA GLY A 20 -29.64 12.92 11.98
C GLY A 20 -30.56 13.79 12.85
N TRP A 21 -30.83 15.01 12.40
CA TRP A 21 -31.72 15.96 13.07
C TRP A 21 -33.13 15.41 13.27
N THR A 22 -33.69 14.79 12.23
CA THR A 22 -35.05 14.23 12.25
C THR A 22 -35.14 12.92 13.02
N LYS A 23 -34.11 12.07 12.96
CA LYS A 23 -34.09 10.74 13.57
C LYS A 23 -33.69 10.74 15.05
N GLY A 24 -32.95 11.75 15.51
CA GLY A 24 -32.50 11.89 16.91
C GLY A 24 -31.22 11.10 17.24
N ALA A 25 -30.67 11.40 18.42
CA ALA A 25 -29.35 10.94 18.86
C ALA A 25 -29.26 9.41 19.00
N ILE A 26 -30.27 8.77 19.57
CA ILE A 26 -30.26 7.31 19.82
C ILE A 26 -30.13 6.54 18.51
N ARG A 27 -30.90 6.93 17.48
CA ARG A 27 -30.84 6.29 16.17
C ARG A 27 -29.53 6.58 15.47
N ALA A 28 -29.03 7.81 15.55
CA ALA A 28 -27.76 8.20 14.95
C ALA A 28 -26.56 7.48 15.60
N ALA A 29 -26.57 7.32 16.93
CA ALA A 29 -25.57 6.57 17.67
C ALA A 29 -25.62 5.08 17.33
N GLY A 30 -26.82 4.49 17.29
CA GLY A 30 -27.00 3.10 16.89
C GLY A 30 -26.49 2.82 15.48
N THR A 31 -26.75 3.71 14.52
CA THR A 31 -26.22 3.58 13.16
C THR A 31 -24.69 3.71 13.10
N LEU A 32 -24.08 4.58 13.91
CA LEU A 32 -22.62 4.73 13.96
C LEU A 32 -21.96 3.47 14.55
N VAL A 33 -22.52 2.92 15.62
CA VAL A 33 -22.08 1.64 16.21
C VAL A 33 -22.25 0.50 15.19
N GLY A 34 -23.39 0.46 14.50
CA GLY A 34 -23.65 -0.54 13.46
C GLY A 34 -22.65 -0.47 12.30
N LEU A 35 -22.26 0.74 11.90
CA LEU A 35 -21.22 0.94 10.89
C LEU A 35 -19.88 0.35 11.37
N GLY A 36 -19.45 0.67 12.60
CA GLY A 36 -18.21 0.13 13.17
C GLY A 36 -18.20 -1.39 13.26
N LEU A 37 -19.29 -2.00 13.76
CA LEU A 37 -19.43 -3.45 13.85
C LEU A 37 -19.48 -4.13 12.48
N GLY A 38 -20.18 -3.52 11.51
CA GLY A 38 -20.26 -4.05 10.15
C GLY A 38 -18.91 -3.99 9.43
N LEU A 39 -18.10 -2.96 9.67
CA LEU A 39 -16.72 -2.89 9.17
C LEU A 39 -15.85 -3.97 9.80
N TRP A 40 -15.88 -4.13 11.12
CA TRP A 40 -15.13 -5.18 11.81
C TRP A 40 -15.50 -6.58 11.30
N LEU A 41 -16.79 -6.85 11.14
CA LEU A 41 -17.29 -8.11 10.60
C LEU A 41 -16.87 -8.30 9.13
N GLY A 42 -16.99 -7.25 8.32
CA GLY A 42 -16.57 -7.25 6.92
C GLY A 42 -15.08 -7.57 6.77
N LEU A 43 -14.23 -6.95 7.59
CA LEU A 43 -12.79 -7.21 7.61
C LEU A 43 -12.46 -8.65 8.03
N THR A 44 -13.26 -9.22 8.93
CA THR A 44 -13.07 -10.60 9.40
C THR A 44 -13.47 -11.63 8.33
N ILE A 45 -14.52 -11.35 7.56
CA ILE A 45 -15.09 -12.28 6.58
C ILE A 45 -14.51 -12.11 5.17
N ALA A 46 -14.06 -10.91 4.80
CA ALA A 46 -13.56 -10.61 3.47
C ALA A 46 -12.48 -11.59 2.97
N PRO A 47 -11.45 -11.97 3.75
CA PRO A 47 -10.45 -12.94 3.28
C PRO A 47 -11.05 -14.30 2.92
N ILE A 48 -12.06 -14.75 3.68
CA ILE A 48 -12.73 -16.04 3.45
C ILE A 48 -13.51 -16.02 2.12
N ILE A 49 -14.27 -14.95 1.89
CA ILE A 49 -15.07 -14.81 0.67
C ILE A 49 -14.17 -14.60 -0.55
N VAL A 50 -13.12 -13.78 -0.42
CA VAL A 50 -12.13 -13.59 -1.49
C VAL A 50 -11.46 -14.92 -1.87
N GLY A 51 -11.07 -15.74 -0.88
CA GLY A 51 -10.53 -17.07 -1.13
C GLY A 51 -11.49 -18.00 -1.87
N TRP A 52 -12.80 -17.93 -1.55
CA TRP A 52 -13.82 -18.68 -2.27
C TRP A 52 -13.98 -18.21 -3.72
N PHE A 53 -14.00 -16.91 -3.98
CA PHE A 53 -14.08 -16.36 -5.34
C PHE A 53 -12.83 -16.70 -6.16
N ALA A 54 -11.65 -16.61 -5.56
CA ALA A 54 -10.40 -17.02 -6.18
C ALA A 54 -10.41 -18.49 -6.62
N ALA A 55 -10.98 -19.39 -5.79
CA ALA A 55 -11.13 -20.80 -6.14
C ALA A 55 -12.11 -21.06 -7.31
N ASN A 56 -12.92 -20.07 -7.69
CA ASN A 56 -13.90 -20.15 -8.78
C ASN A 56 -13.50 -19.32 -10.01
N GLY A 57 -12.21 -18.99 -10.15
CA GLY A 57 -11.67 -18.34 -11.35
C GLY A 57 -11.67 -16.80 -11.33
N PHE A 58 -11.89 -16.18 -10.16
CA PHE A 58 -11.71 -14.73 -9.95
C PHE A 58 -10.39 -14.46 -9.22
N ASP A 59 -9.28 -14.71 -9.91
CA ASP A 59 -7.93 -14.70 -9.35
C ASP A 59 -7.16 -13.39 -9.56
N GLY A 60 -7.70 -12.44 -10.33
CA GLY A 60 -7.06 -11.15 -10.57
C GLY A 60 -6.96 -10.26 -9.33
N VAL A 61 -5.84 -9.55 -9.17
CA VAL A 61 -5.58 -8.62 -8.04
C VAL A 61 -6.69 -7.56 -7.92
N THR A 62 -7.14 -7.02 -9.06
CA THR A 62 -8.24 -6.05 -9.09
C THR A 62 -9.56 -6.70 -8.65
N GLU A 63 -9.82 -7.94 -9.06
CA GLU A 63 -11.05 -8.65 -8.73
C GLU A 63 -11.12 -8.98 -7.23
N ARG A 64 -10.01 -9.44 -6.64
CA ARG A 64 -9.92 -9.72 -5.19
C ARG A 64 -10.10 -8.48 -4.34
N SER A 65 -9.44 -7.38 -4.72
CA SER A 65 -9.56 -6.09 -4.03
C SER A 65 -10.98 -5.53 -4.11
N VAL A 66 -11.61 -5.68 -5.28
CA VAL A 66 -13.02 -5.31 -5.49
C VAL A 66 -13.96 -6.19 -4.67
N VAL A 67 -13.77 -7.51 -4.67
CA VAL A 67 -14.58 -8.45 -3.87
C VAL A 67 -14.44 -8.14 -2.38
N ALA A 68 -13.23 -7.92 -1.88
CA ALA A 68 -12.99 -7.54 -0.49
C ALA A 68 -13.71 -6.24 -0.13
N ALA A 69 -13.55 -5.20 -0.96
CA ALA A 69 -14.22 -3.92 -0.77
C ALA A 69 -15.74 -4.08 -0.75
N VAL A 70 -16.30 -4.84 -1.69
CA VAL A 70 -17.75 -5.11 -1.77
C VAL A 70 -18.23 -5.83 -0.52
N VAL A 71 -17.54 -6.88 -0.07
CA VAL A 71 -17.91 -7.61 1.17
C VAL A 71 -17.91 -6.68 2.37
N ILE A 72 -16.87 -5.88 2.54
CA ILE A 72 -16.75 -4.92 3.65
C ILE A 72 -17.89 -3.90 3.61
N LEU A 73 -18.16 -3.31 2.45
CA LEU A 73 -19.22 -2.31 2.28
C LEU A 73 -20.62 -2.91 2.49
N VAL A 74 -20.86 -4.13 2.03
CA VAL A 74 -22.13 -4.84 2.23
C VAL A 74 -22.33 -5.16 3.72
N CYS A 75 -21.33 -5.71 4.40
CA CYS A 75 -21.40 -5.96 5.85
C CYS A 75 -21.63 -4.66 6.63
N ALA A 76 -20.88 -3.60 6.32
CA ALA A 76 -21.05 -2.28 6.90
C ALA A 76 -22.48 -1.75 6.71
N GLY A 77 -23.01 -1.82 5.48
CA GLY A 77 -24.35 -1.34 5.15
C GLY A 77 -25.49 -2.15 5.80
N VAL A 78 -25.38 -3.47 5.82
CA VAL A 78 -26.38 -4.36 6.42
C VAL A 78 -26.45 -4.16 7.93
N ILE A 79 -25.30 -4.19 8.63
CA ILE A 79 -25.27 -4.00 10.09
C ILE A 79 -25.66 -2.57 10.47
N TYR A 80 -25.28 -1.57 9.67
CA TYR A 80 -25.77 -0.19 9.81
C TYR A 80 -27.31 -0.11 9.76
N ALA A 81 -27.94 -0.78 8.78
CA ALA A 81 -29.40 -0.79 8.64
C ALA A 81 -30.09 -1.49 9.81
N ILE A 82 -29.58 -2.65 10.23
CA ILE A 82 -30.11 -3.42 11.36
C ILE A 82 -29.99 -2.61 12.66
N ALA A 83 -28.81 -2.05 12.95
CA ALA A 83 -28.59 -1.26 14.15
C ALA A 83 -29.47 0.00 14.16
N GLY A 84 -29.65 0.66 13.01
CA GLY A 84 -30.56 1.78 12.86
C GLY A 84 -32.03 1.42 13.05
N ALA A 85 -32.45 0.22 12.66
CA ALA A 85 -33.80 -0.29 12.91
C ALA A 85 -34.02 -0.60 14.39
N LEU A 86 -33.09 -1.32 15.04
CA LEU A 86 -33.13 -1.61 16.48
C LEU A 86 -33.14 -0.32 17.31
N ALA A 87 -32.26 0.62 17.01
CA ALA A 87 -32.20 1.91 17.69
C ALA A 87 -33.46 2.75 17.47
N SER A 88 -34.19 2.56 16.36
CA SER A 88 -35.48 3.22 16.14
C SER A 88 -36.59 2.65 17.03
N ILE A 89 -36.53 1.36 17.38
CA ILE A 89 -37.47 0.72 18.30
C ILE A 89 -37.20 1.21 19.73
N ILE A 90 -35.93 1.20 20.15
CA ILE A 90 -35.50 1.68 21.46
C ILE A 90 -35.78 3.17 21.63
N GLY A 91 -35.53 3.98 20.60
CA GLY A 91 -35.78 5.41 20.60
C GLY A 91 -37.26 5.78 20.72
N LYS A 92 -38.19 4.92 20.29
CA LYS A 92 -39.64 5.13 20.51
C LYS A 92 -40.04 4.95 21.98
N LEU A 93 -39.34 4.08 22.72
CA LEU A 93 -39.61 3.85 24.15
C LEU A 93 -39.10 4.98 25.06
N LEU A 94 -38.01 5.66 24.67
CA LEU A 94 -37.30 6.62 25.53
C LEU A 94 -37.63 8.09 25.25
N ARG A 95 -38.45 8.38 24.24
CA ARG A 95 -38.76 9.75 23.79
C ARG A 95 -39.91 10.42 24.57
N HIS A 96 -39.75 10.60 25.87
CA HIS A 96 -40.66 11.44 26.67
C HIS A 96 -39.85 12.50 27.44
N GLY A 97 -39.89 13.76 26.99
CA GLY A 97 -39.26 14.87 27.70
C GLY A 97 -39.13 16.17 26.89
N PRO A 98 -38.96 17.32 27.56
CA PRO A 98 -38.92 18.66 26.95
C PRO A 98 -37.61 19.01 26.20
N ILE A 99 -36.60 18.14 26.21
CA ILE A 99 -35.27 18.42 25.62
C ILE A 99 -35.11 17.82 24.21
N ARG A 100 -36.14 17.97 23.37
CA ARG A 100 -36.14 17.42 21.98
C ARG A 100 -35.11 18.10 21.07
N TRP A 101 -34.83 19.38 21.29
CA TRP A 101 -33.90 20.13 20.45
C TRP A 101 -32.44 19.68 20.65
N LEU A 102 -32.06 19.26 21.85
CA LEU A 102 -30.73 18.70 22.12
C LEU A 102 -30.56 17.30 21.49
N ASP A 103 -31.61 16.46 21.54
CA ASP A 103 -31.63 15.15 20.84
C ASP A 103 -31.43 15.30 19.32
N SER A 104 -32.11 16.28 18.72
CA SER A 104 -31.95 16.60 17.30
C SER A 104 -30.59 17.18 16.97
N LEU A 105 -30.03 18.05 17.81
CA LEU A 105 -28.69 18.61 17.61
C LEU A 105 -27.60 17.52 17.69
N VAL A 106 -27.66 16.67 18.72
CA VAL A 106 -26.74 15.53 18.85
C VAL A 106 -26.92 14.54 17.70
N GLY A 107 -28.17 14.28 17.29
CA GLY A 107 -28.47 13.46 16.11
C GLY A 107 -27.86 14.01 14.82
N ALA A 108 -27.93 15.33 14.60
CA ALA A 108 -27.33 15.98 13.44
C ALA A 108 -25.80 15.87 13.42
N VAL A 109 -25.14 16.07 14.57
CA VAL A 109 -23.68 15.90 14.72
C VAL A 109 -23.28 14.46 14.42
N LEU A 110 -23.99 13.48 14.99
CA LEU A 110 -23.73 12.07 14.73
C LEU A 110 -24.00 11.67 13.28
N GLY A 111 -25.00 12.27 12.65
CA GLY A 111 -25.29 12.10 11.22
C GLY A 111 -24.14 12.62 10.34
N LEU A 112 -23.59 13.80 10.66
CA LEU A 112 -22.43 14.36 9.99
C LEU A 112 -21.19 13.47 10.17
N LEU A 113 -20.92 13.00 11.39
CA LEU A 113 -19.81 12.10 11.67
C LEU A 113 -19.93 10.78 10.90
N THR A 114 -21.13 10.21 10.86
CA THR A 114 -21.40 8.99 10.11
C THR A 114 -21.13 9.18 8.61
N TRP A 115 -21.61 10.28 8.03
CA TRP A 115 -21.33 10.63 6.63
C TRP A 115 -19.83 10.80 6.39
N ALA A 116 -19.13 11.51 7.27
CA ALA A 116 -17.70 11.74 7.15
C ALA A 116 -16.92 10.41 7.12
N VAL A 117 -17.24 9.47 8.03
CA VAL A 117 -16.62 8.14 8.07
C VAL A 117 -16.92 7.34 6.80
N VAL A 118 -18.17 7.36 6.32
CA VAL A 118 -18.55 6.63 5.09
C VAL A 118 -17.84 7.20 3.86
N VAL A 119 -17.81 8.52 3.69
CA VAL A 119 -17.11 9.16 2.56
C VAL A 119 -15.60 8.91 2.64
N TRP A 120 -15.02 8.99 3.83
CA TRP A 120 -13.61 8.72 4.06
C TRP A 120 -13.24 7.27 3.70
N LEU A 121 -14.06 6.29 4.05
CA LEU A 121 -13.85 4.88 3.66
C LEU A 121 -14.03 4.66 2.16
N LEU A 122 -15.10 5.19 1.56
CA LEU A 122 -15.38 5.05 0.14
C LEU A 122 -14.28 5.69 -0.72
N ALA A 123 -13.78 6.85 -0.32
CA ALA A 123 -12.66 7.51 -0.98
C ALA A 123 -11.39 6.65 -0.88
N GLY A 124 -11.18 6.05 0.29
CA GLY A 124 -10.14 5.06 0.50
C GLY A 124 -10.18 3.90 -0.51
N PHE A 125 -11.32 3.23 -0.61
CA PHE A 125 -11.52 2.16 -1.59
C PHE A 125 -11.41 2.63 -3.04
N ALA A 126 -11.94 3.82 -3.36
CA ALA A 126 -11.85 4.41 -4.69
C ALA A 126 -10.39 4.61 -5.13
N MET A 127 -9.51 5.04 -4.21
CA MET A 127 -8.07 5.19 -4.45
C MET A 127 -7.33 3.84 -4.61
N ALA A 128 -7.91 2.74 -4.12
CA ALA A 128 -7.35 1.40 -4.28
C ALA A 128 -7.78 0.70 -5.58
N THR A 129 -8.68 1.31 -6.37
CA THR A 129 -9.11 0.73 -7.65
C THR A 129 -8.11 1.03 -8.77
N SER A 130 -8.07 0.18 -9.80
CA SER A 130 -7.29 0.41 -11.03
C SER A 130 -8.00 1.32 -12.05
N LEU A 131 -9.22 1.77 -11.74
CA LEU A 131 -9.99 2.66 -12.61
C LEU A 131 -9.48 4.10 -12.48
N ALA A 132 -8.66 4.54 -13.43
CA ALA A 132 -8.07 5.88 -13.45
C ALA A 132 -9.11 7.00 -13.24
N THR A 133 -10.33 6.85 -13.78
CA THR A 133 -11.43 7.82 -13.61
C THR A 133 -11.92 7.90 -12.16
N VAL A 134 -11.96 6.77 -11.44
CA VAL A 134 -12.41 6.67 -10.05
C VAL A 134 -11.32 7.20 -9.11
N VAL A 135 -10.06 6.83 -9.35
CA VAL A 135 -8.90 7.35 -8.61
C VAL A 135 -8.79 8.86 -8.78
N GLN A 136 -8.90 9.36 -10.02
CA GLN A 136 -8.84 10.80 -10.31
C GLN A 136 -10.01 11.56 -9.68
N ALA A 137 -11.21 10.99 -9.66
CA ALA A 137 -12.37 11.59 -9.00
C ALA A 137 -12.19 11.69 -7.47
N ALA A 138 -11.59 10.67 -6.84
CA ALA A 138 -11.33 10.67 -5.40
C ALA A 138 -10.17 11.60 -5.00
N SER A 139 -9.07 11.60 -5.78
CA SER A 139 -7.87 12.39 -5.47
C SER A 139 -8.03 13.89 -5.72
N SER A 140 -8.92 14.27 -6.64
CA SER A 140 -9.23 15.69 -6.95
C SER A 140 -10.29 16.32 -6.03
N SER A 141 -10.93 15.55 -5.15
CA SER A 141 -11.98 16.05 -4.25
C SER A 141 -11.40 16.81 -3.06
N ARG A 142 -11.84 18.07 -2.88
CA ARG A 142 -11.47 18.89 -1.72
C ARG A 142 -12.11 18.37 -0.44
N VAL A 143 -13.31 17.80 -0.54
CA VAL A 143 -14.01 17.19 0.59
C VAL A 143 -13.23 15.99 1.12
N VAL A 144 -12.80 15.09 0.22
CA VAL A 144 -11.97 13.93 0.58
C VAL A 144 -10.64 14.38 1.20
N ALA A 145 -9.96 15.35 0.60
CA ALA A 145 -8.70 15.89 1.13
C ALA A 145 -8.87 16.46 2.55
N THR A 146 -9.96 17.20 2.79
CA THR A 146 -10.28 17.78 4.10
C THR A 146 -10.58 16.69 5.14
N LEU A 147 -11.38 15.68 4.78
CA LEU A 147 -11.70 14.56 5.66
C LEU A 147 -10.46 13.75 6.03
N ASN A 148 -9.56 13.50 5.07
CA ASN A 148 -8.28 12.83 5.32
C ASN A 148 -7.38 13.63 6.27
N GLY A 149 -7.38 14.97 6.18
CA GLY A 149 -6.61 15.82 7.07
C GLY A 149 -7.17 15.93 8.49
N MET A 150 -8.46 15.67 8.69
CA MET A 150 -9.12 15.69 10.00
C MET A 150 -9.18 14.31 10.68
N ALA A 151 -9.03 13.23 9.93
CA ALA A 151 -9.07 11.88 10.47
C ALA A 151 -7.86 11.63 11.40
N PRO A 152 -8.06 10.95 12.56
CA PRO A 152 -6.97 10.64 13.48
C PRO A 152 -5.95 9.64 12.90
N LEU A 153 -6.36 8.89 11.86
CA LEU A 153 -5.52 7.98 11.10
C LEU A 153 -5.75 8.23 9.61
N PRO A 154 -4.71 8.16 8.76
CA PRO A 154 -4.87 8.18 7.31
C PRO A 154 -5.76 7.02 6.82
N SER A 155 -6.60 7.24 5.81
CA SER A 155 -7.42 6.17 5.19
C SER A 155 -6.58 5.04 4.62
N SER A 156 -5.37 5.35 4.16
CA SER A 156 -4.37 4.38 3.71
C SER A 156 -3.85 3.47 4.83
N THR A 157 -3.96 3.85 6.11
CA THR A 157 -3.55 2.99 7.23
C THR A 157 -4.60 1.92 7.52
N VAL A 158 -5.88 2.26 7.45
CA VAL A 158 -6.98 1.29 7.62
C VAL A 158 -7.07 0.37 6.41
N LEU A 159 -6.94 0.91 5.19
CA LEU A 159 -6.79 0.10 3.98
C LEU A 159 -5.50 -0.70 4.00
N GLY A 160 -4.40 -0.13 4.49
CA GLY A 160 -3.15 -0.82 4.70
C GLY A 160 -3.29 -2.01 5.64
N ALA A 161 -4.15 -1.92 6.67
CA ALA A 161 -4.48 -3.06 7.52
C ALA A 161 -5.37 -4.09 6.82
N VAL A 162 -6.21 -3.68 5.86
CA VAL A 162 -6.96 -4.60 4.99
C VAL A 162 -6.03 -5.26 3.98
N ASP A 163 -5.14 -4.50 3.35
CA ASP A 163 -4.07 -4.96 2.48
C ASP A 163 -3.08 -5.81 3.25
N ASP A 164 -2.80 -5.57 4.53
CA ASP A 164 -1.93 -6.42 5.36
C ASP A 164 -2.66 -7.67 5.87
N ALA A 165 -3.99 -7.61 5.99
CA ALA A 165 -4.82 -8.77 6.28
C ALA A 165 -5.07 -9.64 5.04
N LEU A 166 -5.15 -9.03 3.85
CA LEU A 166 -5.26 -9.69 2.55
C LEU A 166 -3.89 -10.14 2.01
N ALA A 167 -2.86 -9.31 2.19
CA ALA A 167 -1.44 -9.57 1.99
C ALA A 167 -0.74 -10.03 3.28
N GLY A 168 -1.49 -10.70 4.16
CA GLY A 168 -0.94 -11.62 5.16
C GLY A 168 -0.12 -12.76 4.54
N ALA A 169 0.09 -12.72 3.23
CA ALA A 169 0.94 -13.55 2.41
C ALA A 169 1.72 -12.69 1.37
N GLY A 170 2.27 -11.51 1.72
CA GLY A 170 2.92 -10.62 0.71
C GLY A 170 4.21 -9.83 1.02
N LEU A 171 4.63 -9.66 2.29
CA LEU A 171 5.87 -8.92 2.60
C LEU A 171 6.74 -9.63 3.66
N PRO A 172 8.07 -9.70 3.49
CA PRO A 172 8.95 -10.32 4.49
C PRO A 172 8.91 -9.55 5.82
N LYS A 173 8.80 -10.26 6.93
CA LYS A 173 8.99 -9.67 8.26
C LYS A 173 10.44 -9.23 8.42
N VAL A 174 10.64 -7.92 8.55
CA VAL A 174 11.98 -7.31 8.70
C VAL A 174 12.60 -7.63 10.07
N PHE A 175 11.78 -7.72 11.11
CA PHE A 175 12.21 -8.00 12.47
C PHE A 175 11.42 -9.18 13.05
N GLU A 176 12.12 -10.15 13.65
CA GLU A 176 11.50 -11.20 14.48
C GLU A 176 11.07 -10.67 15.87
N GLY A 177 11.61 -9.52 16.28
CA GLY A 177 11.26 -8.79 17.50
C GLY A 177 10.54 -7.47 17.24
N GLY A 178 10.45 -6.62 18.28
CA GLY A 178 9.85 -5.28 18.15
C GLY A 178 10.71 -4.32 17.33
N GLU A 179 10.06 -3.43 16.58
CA GLU A 179 10.73 -2.40 15.79
C GLU A 179 11.18 -1.24 16.69
N THR A 180 12.47 -0.89 16.66
CA THR A 180 12.97 0.33 17.33
C THR A 180 13.15 1.44 16.31
N ILE A 181 12.19 2.37 16.26
CA ILE A 181 12.16 3.44 15.25
C ILE A 181 12.70 4.74 15.86
N LYS A 182 13.86 5.18 15.37
CA LYS A 182 14.48 6.43 15.81
C LYS A 182 13.75 7.63 15.22
N ALA A 183 13.37 8.58 16.07
CA ALA A 183 12.76 9.83 15.64
C ALA A 183 13.78 10.72 14.92
N VAL A 184 13.44 11.16 13.71
CA VAL A 184 14.16 12.17 12.91
C VAL A 184 13.14 13.11 12.27
N PRO A 185 13.46 14.35 11.87
CA PRO A 185 12.49 15.25 11.23
C PRO A 185 11.98 14.70 9.88
N ALA A 186 10.81 15.17 9.42
CA ALA A 186 10.22 14.73 8.14
C ALA A 186 11.09 15.15 6.93
N PRO A 187 11.25 14.30 5.90
CA PRO A 187 12.07 14.61 4.74
C PRO A 187 11.63 15.91 4.05
N ASP A 188 12.57 16.58 3.38
CA ASP A 188 12.23 17.70 2.51
C ASP A 188 11.45 17.18 1.31
N GLY A 189 10.41 17.90 0.87
CA GLY A 189 9.60 17.54 -0.29
C GLY A 189 10.28 17.82 -1.63
N SER A 190 11.39 18.56 -1.65
CA SER A 190 12.11 18.89 -2.89
C SER A 190 12.72 17.65 -3.54
N ILE A 191 12.53 17.49 -4.85
CA ILE A 191 13.19 16.44 -5.64
C ILE A 191 14.30 17.07 -6.48
N PRO A 192 15.58 16.73 -6.24
CA PRO A 192 16.69 17.20 -7.07
C PRO A 192 16.54 16.75 -8.53
N SER A 193 17.01 17.56 -9.48
CA SER A 193 16.91 17.23 -10.91
C SER A 193 17.62 15.92 -11.27
N ALA A 194 18.75 15.62 -10.62
CA ALA A 194 19.47 14.36 -10.81
C ALA A 194 18.65 13.14 -10.36
N VAL A 195 17.86 13.28 -9.30
CA VAL A 195 16.94 12.23 -8.83
C VAL A 195 15.76 12.09 -9.79
N ALA A 196 15.22 13.21 -10.30
CA ALA A 196 14.13 13.17 -11.28
C ALA A 196 14.51 12.43 -12.58
N GLN A 197 15.77 12.56 -13.02
CA GLN A 197 16.30 11.88 -14.21
C GLN A 197 16.37 10.36 -14.05
N SER A 198 16.38 9.84 -12.82
CA SER A 198 16.42 8.39 -12.59
C SER A 198 15.20 7.66 -13.15
N GLN A 199 14.11 8.38 -13.45
CA GLN A 199 12.90 7.81 -14.03
C GLN A 199 13.21 6.95 -15.24
N GLU A 200 14.17 7.35 -16.09
CA GLU A 200 14.55 6.63 -17.32
C GLU A 200 15.19 5.25 -17.07
N SER A 201 15.63 4.99 -15.83
CA SER A 201 16.36 3.78 -15.44
C SER A 201 15.60 2.88 -14.47
N VAL A 202 14.42 3.30 -14.00
CA VAL A 202 13.59 2.54 -13.06
C VAL A 202 12.45 1.87 -13.82
N VAL A 203 12.30 0.57 -13.65
CA VAL A 203 11.38 -0.28 -14.41
C VAL A 203 10.32 -0.91 -13.51
N THR A 204 9.17 -1.27 -14.09
CA THR A 204 8.21 -2.16 -13.42
C THR A 204 8.63 -3.61 -13.63
N VAL A 205 8.60 -4.41 -12.57
CA VAL A 205 8.82 -5.87 -12.63
C VAL A 205 7.49 -6.56 -12.37
N LEU A 206 7.08 -7.43 -13.30
CA LEU A 206 5.84 -8.18 -13.22
C LEU A 206 6.17 -9.67 -13.31
N ALA A 207 5.71 -10.43 -12.32
CA ALA A 207 6.00 -11.86 -12.20
C ALA A 207 4.70 -12.64 -12.18
N SER A 208 4.52 -13.55 -13.15
CA SER A 208 3.36 -14.45 -13.14
C SER A 208 3.64 -15.66 -12.27
N LYS A 209 2.77 -15.92 -11.30
CA LYS A 209 2.95 -17.01 -10.32
C LYS A 209 1.68 -17.87 -10.15
N PRO A 210 1.24 -18.60 -11.20
CA PRO A 210 0.01 -19.40 -11.12
C PRO A 210 0.02 -20.43 -9.99
N ALA A 211 1.17 -21.05 -9.72
CA ALA A 211 1.34 -22.03 -8.65
C ALA A 211 1.21 -21.42 -7.24
N CYS A 212 1.45 -20.12 -7.11
CA CYS A 212 1.30 -19.36 -5.86
C CYS A 212 -0.11 -18.76 -5.72
N GLY A 213 -0.93 -18.85 -6.77
CA GLY A 213 -2.28 -18.31 -6.81
C GLY A 213 -2.35 -16.78 -6.84
N LEU A 214 -1.24 -16.07 -7.02
CA LEU A 214 -1.21 -14.60 -7.13
C LEU A 214 0.02 -14.14 -7.91
N ASP A 215 -0.18 -13.34 -8.96
CA ASP A 215 0.91 -12.64 -9.62
C ASP A 215 1.51 -11.55 -8.72
N SER A 216 2.78 -11.22 -8.93
CA SER A 216 3.48 -10.22 -8.14
C SER A 216 3.95 -9.07 -9.00
N GLU A 217 3.95 -7.88 -8.41
CA GLU A 217 4.42 -6.65 -9.03
C GLU A 217 5.37 -5.92 -8.09
N GLY A 218 6.38 -5.31 -8.68
CA GLY A 218 7.39 -4.55 -7.96
C GLY A 218 8.10 -3.57 -8.88
N SER A 219 9.13 -2.96 -8.32
CA SER A 219 10.04 -2.09 -9.04
C SER A 219 11.37 -2.78 -9.23
N GLY A 220 12.11 -2.30 -10.21
CA GLY A 220 13.51 -2.63 -10.39
C GLY A 220 14.25 -1.45 -11.00
N TRP A 221 15.55 -1.57 -11.13
CA TRP A 221 16.35 -0.55 -11.80
C TRP A 221 17.50 -1.18 -12.57
N VAL A 222 17.91 -0.51 -13.63
CA VAL A 222 18.99 -0.97 -14.49
C VAL A 222 20.33 -0.74 -13.80
N VAL A 223 21.00 -1.83 -13.39
CA VAL A 223 22.33 -1.77 -12.75
C VAL A 223 23.46 -1.76 -13.77
N GLN A 224 23.21 -2.37 -14.92
CA GLN A 224 24.08 -2.43 -16.07
C GLN A 224 23.19 -2.69 -17.29
N ARG A 225 23.67 -2.38 -18.51
CA ARG A 225 22.93 -2.69 -19.74
C ARG A 225 22.43 -4.14 -19.74
N GLY A 226 21.11 -4.30 -19.88
CA GLY A 226 20.43 -5.60 -19.86
C GLY A 226 20.38 -6.31 -18.51
N ARG A 227 20.74 -5.63 -17.41
CA ARG A 227 20.69 -6.16 -16.04
C ARG A 227 19.81 -5.29 -15.16
N VAL A 228 18.81 -5.90 -14.55
CA VAL A 228 17.88 -5.23 -13.63
C VAL A 228 18.01 -5.83 -12.24
N VAL A 229 18.17 -4.99 -11.22
CA VAL A 229 18.09 -5.40 -9.80
C VAL A 229 16.65 -5.23 -9.32
N THR A 230 16.17 -6.20 -8.55
CA THR A 230 14.87 -6.15 -7.84
C THR A 230 14.96 -6.98 -6.55
N ASN A 231 13.87 -7.08 -5.79
CA ASN A 231 13.81 -7.98 -4.65
C ASN A 231 13.52 -9.43 -5.07
N ALA A 232 13.99 -10.40 -4.29
CA ALA A 232 13.75 -11.80 -4.56
C ALA A 232 12.27 -12.18 -4.38
N HIS A 233 11.59 -11.63 -3.36
CA HIS A 233 10.17 -11.93 -3.14
C HIS A 233 9.28 -11.51 -4.32
N VAL A 234 9.64 -10.45 -5.05
CA VAL A 234 8.91 -10.01 -6.25
C VAL A 234 8.87 -11.12 -7.29
N VAL A 235 9.96 -11.86 -7.48
CA VAL A 235 10.06 -12.91 -8.51
C VAL A 235 9.97 -14.34 -7.98
N ALA A 236 9.91 -14.54 -6.65
CA ALA A 236 9.87 -15.85 -6.03
C ALA A 236 8.66 -16.68 -6.48
N GLY A 237 8.89 -17.92 -6.92
CA GLY A 237 7.84 -18.82 -7.41
C GLY A 237 7.25 -18.45 -8.79
N ALA A 238 7.85 -17.49 -9.49
CA ALA A 238 7.38 -17.07 -10.81
C ALA A 238 7.65 -18.12 -11.89
N SER A 239 6.65 -18.38 -12.73
CA SER A 239 6.80 -19.13 -13.97
C SER A 239 7.29 -18.27 -15.13
N SER A 240 7.03 -16.97 -15.08
CA SER A 240 7.54 -16.00 -16.04
C SER A 240 7.72 -14.64 -15.36
N VAL A 241 8.74 -13.90 -15.80
CA VAL A 241 8.99 -12.53 -15.36
C VAL A 241 9.08 -11.65 -16.60
N VAL A 242 8.43 -10.49 -16.55
CA VAL A 242 8.56 -9.45 -17.56
C VAL A 242 8.91 -8.12 -16.91
N VAL A 243 9.65 -7.30 -17.64
CA VAL A 243 10.10 -5.97 -17.21
C VAL A 243 9.51 -4.95 -18.15
N ARG A 244 8.92 -3.88 -17.62
CA ARG A 244 8.36 -2.79 -18.42
C ARG A 244 9.11 -1.49 -18.16
N GLU A 245 9.56 -0.89 -19.24
CA GLU A 245 10.29 0.37 -19.23
C GLU A 245 9.35 1.57 -19.00
N PRO A 246 9.88 2.68 -18.47
CA PRO A 246 9.15 3.93 -18.33
C PRO A 246 8.50 4.35 -19.65
N GLY A 247 7.19 4.61 -19.63
CA GLY A 247 6.47 5.09 -20.82
C GLY A 247 6.27 4.07 -21.94
N SER A 248 6.77 2.83 -21.78
CA SER A 248 6.54 1.74 -22.72
C SER A 248 5.26 0.97 -22.37
N LEU A 249 4.49 0.60 -23.39
CA LEU A 249 3.40 -0.37 -23.26
C LEU A 249 3.90 -1.82 -23.42
N ALA A 250 5.07 -2.00 -24.02
CA ALA A 250 5.69 -3.31 -24.21
C ALA A 250 6.41 -3.74 -22.92
N ALA A 251 6.25 -5.00 -22.56
CA ALA A 251 6.98 -5.63 -21.47
C ALA A 251 7.93 -6.68 -22.06
N GLU A 252 9.19 -6.59 -21.68
CA GLU A 252 10.25 -7.47 -22.16
C GLU A 252 10.41 -8.67 -21.25
N ARG A 253 10.64 -9.84 -21.84
CA ARG A 253 10.88 -11.07 -21.06
C ARG A 253 12.19 -10.94 -20.29
N ALA A 254 12.14 -11.31 -19.01
CA ALA A 254 13.28 -11.30 -18.14
C ALA A 254 13.64 -12.72 -17.68
N THR A 255 14.94 -12.98 -17.53
CA THR A 255 15.47 -14.23 -17.00
C THR A 255 16.18 -13.96 -15.68
N ILE A 256 15.89 -14.74 -14.64
CA ILE A 256 16.59 -14.58 -13.35
C ILE A 256 18.01 -15.16 -13.49
N VAL A 257 19.03 -14.35 -13.20
CA VAL A 257 20.46 -14.72 -13.32
C VAL A 257 21.25 -14.59 -12.02
N ALA A 258 20.64 -14.01 -10.99
CA ALA A 258 21.04 -14.15 -9.59
C ALA A 258 19.77 -14.14 -8.72
N PHE A 259 19.74 -14.96 -7.68
CA PHE A 259 18.61 -15.04 -6.76
C PHE A 259 19.10 -15.40 -5.36
N ASP A 260 18.91 -14.49 -4.41
CA ASP A 260 19.29 -14.66 -3.00
C ASP A 260 18.06 -14.43 -2.10
N PRO A 261 17.41 -15.52 -1.64
CA PRO A 261 16.23 -15.42 -0.78
C PRO A 261 16.54 -14.94 0.64
N SER A 262 17.79 -15.10 1.10
CA SER A 262 18.20 -14.65 2.42
C SER A 262 18.37 -13.13 2.44
N ARG A 263 18.95 -12.54 1.40
CA ARG A 263 19.10 -11.08 1.24
C ARG A 263 17.90 -10.39 0.64
N ASP A 264 16.94 -11.16 0.13
CA ASP A 264 15.78 -10.66 -0.61
C ASP A 264 16.19 -9.86 -1.87
N LEU A 265 17.12 -10.40 -2.66
CA LEU A 265 17.62 -9.75 -3.87
C LEU A 265 17.62 -10.70 -5.06
N ALA A 266 17.26 -10.18 -6.23
CA ALA A 266 17.38 -10.87 -7.50
C ALA A 266 17.97 -9.95 -8.57
N VAL A 267 18.66 -10.55 -9.53
CA VAL A 267 19.15 -9.88 -10.73
C VAL A 267 18.53 -10.55 -11.95
N LEU A 268 17.97 -9.74 -12.82
CA LEU A 268 17.30 -10.16 -14.04
C LEU A 268 18.16 -9.79 -15.25
N ASP A 269 18.23 -10.69 -16.22
CA ASP A 269 18.70 -10.47 -17.58
C ASP A 269 17.52 -10.07 -18.47
N VAL A 270 17.67 -8.96 -19.19
CA VAL A 270 16.66 -8.44 -20.12
C VAL A 270 17.37 -8.02 -21.40
N THR A 271 17.20 -8.78 -22.48
CA THR A 271 17.94 -8.60 -23.72
C THR A 271 17.68 -7.24 -24.37
N ASP A 272 16.41 -6.84 -24.44
CA ASP A 272 15.94 -5.71 -25.24
C ASP A 272 15.62 -4.48 -24.38
N LEU A 273 16.50 -4.17 -23.43
CA LEU A 273 16.36 -3.01 -22.54
C LEU A 273 17.03 -1.76 -23.14
N SER A 274 16.26 -0.69 -23.30
CA SER A 274 16.72 0.60 -23.82
C SER A 274 17.18 1.57 -22.72
N ALA A 275 16.67 1.38 -21.50
CA ALA A 275 16.96 2.15 -20.30
C ALA A 275 18.45 2.12 -19.93
N THR A 276 18.93 3.26 -19.44
CA THR A 276 20.32 3.45 -19.02
C THR A 276 20.53 2.96 -17.60
N ALA A 277 21.77 2.55 -17.29
CA ALA A 277 22.11 2.11 -15.94
C ALA A 277 22.22 3.29 -14.97
N LEU A 278 21.79 3.09 -13.73
CA LEU A 278 22.08 4.03 -12.64
C LEU A 278 23.46 3.77 -12.05
N ASP A 279 24.15 4.85 -11.71
CA ASP A 279 25.40 4.77 -10.96
C ASP A 279 25.14 4.33 -9.52
N ILE A 280 25.95 3.39 -9.01
CA ILE A 280 25.97 3.04 -7.60
C ILE A 280 26.78 4.11 -6.83
N GLY A 281 26.16 4.68 -5.80
CA GLY A 281 26.73 5.70 -4.93
C GLY A 281 27.40 5.11 -3.68
N PRO A 282 27.75 5.98 -2.71
CA PRO A 282 28.20 5.55 -1.39
C PRO A 282 27.03 5.15 -0.48
N ASP A 283 27.34 4.52 0.65
CA ASP A 283 26.37 4.31 1.72
C ASP A 283 25.95 5.65 2.35
N LEU A 284 24.72 5.70 2.85
CA LEU A 284 24.16 6.88 3.51
C LEU A 284 24.42 6.86 5.02
N THR A 285 24.40 8.05 5.61
CA THR A 285 24.52 8.25 7.06
C THR A 285 23.18 8.70 7.66
N ALA A 286 23.02 8.54 8.97
CA ALA A 286 21.82 9.01 9.66
C ALA A 286 21.57 10.51 9.43
N GLY A 287 20.33 10.87 9.15
CA GLY A 287 19.90 12.22 8.81
C GLY A 287 20.00 12.57 7.32
N ALA A 288 20.69 11.77 6.50
CA ALA A 288 20.82 12.03 5.06
C ALA A 288 19.45 12.05 4.36
N ALA A 289 19.33 12.94 3.37
CA ALA A 289 18.21 12.92 2.43
C ALA A 289 18.40 11.76 1.44
N ALA A 290 17.32 11.04 1.18
CA ALA A 290 17.27 9.94 0.24
C ALA A 290 15.94 9.93 -0.50
N TYR A 291 15.83 9.16 -1.59
CA TYR A 291 14.64 9.18 -2.44
C TYR A 291 14.32 7.77 -2.91
N ALA A 292 13.14 7.27 -2.54
CA ALA A 292 12.65 5.97 -2.99
C ALA A 292 11.94 6.16 -4.34
N ALA A 293 12.45 5.55 -5.40
CA ALA A 293 11.87 5.64 -6.73
C ALA A 293 11.25 4.29 -7.15
N GLY A 294 10.06 4.31 -7.73
CA GLY A 294 9.36 3.07 -8.11
C GLY A 294 7.94 3.27 -8.64
N TYR A 295 7.21 2.16 -8.76
CA TYR A 295 5.86 2.05 -9.31
C TYR A 295 4.90 1.43 -8.27
N PRO A 296 4.42 2.21 -7.28
CA PRO A 296 3.45 1.73 -6.31
C PRO A 296 2.18 1.17 -6.98
N GLY A 297 1.75 -0.02 -6.59
CA GLY A 297 0.54 -0.67 -7.10
C GLY A 297 0.48 -0.77 -8.62
N ASN A 298 1.65 -0.90 -9.28
CA ASN A 298 1.78 -0.93 -10.75
C ASN A 298 1.16 0.32 -11.43
N GLY A 299 1.09 1.41 -10.68
CA GLY A 299 0.64 2.72 -11.13
C GLY A 299 1.74 3.54 -11.82
N PRO A 300 1.59 4.86 -11.89
CA PRO A 300 2.61 5.73 -12.48
C PRO A 300 3.91 5.72 -11.66
N PHE A 301 5.02 6.07 -12.30
CA PHE A 301 6.30 6.29 -11.63
C PHE A 301 6.17 7.36 -10.54
N THR A 302 6.75 7.10 -9.38
CA THR A 302 6.78 8.02 -8.25
C THR A 302 8.18 8.11 -7.65
N ILE A 303 8.49 9.28 -7.11
CA ILE A 303 9.65 9.50 -6.24
C ILE A 303 9.12 9.96 -4.88
N SER A 304 9.44 9.21 -3.83
CA SER A 304 9.04 9.49 -2.46
C SER A 304 10.26 9.96 -1.67
N PRO A 305 10.30 11.22 -1.20
CA PRO A 305 11.36 11.71 -0.32
C PRO A 305 11.46 10.89 0.96
N GLN A 306 12.69 10.59 1.36
CA GLN A 306 13.04 9.82 2.55
C GLN A 306 14.10 10.56 3.37
N ARG A 307 14.13 10.28 4.67
CA ARG A 307 15.25 10.65 5.54
C ARG A 307 15.78 9.42 6.25
N VAL A 308 17.08 9.19 6.18
CA VAL A 308 17.69 8.06 6.89
C VAL A 308 17.57 8.29 8.40
N ARG A 309 16.88 7.38 9.09
CA ARG A 309 16.78 7.38 10.56
C ARG A 309 18.06 6.83 11.15
N ASP A 310 18.42 5.63 10.71
CA ASP A 310 19.61 4.92 11.14
C ASP A 310 19.97 3.79 10.14
N ARG A 311 21.18 3.27 10.27
CA ARG A 311 21.61 2.03 9.61
C ARG A 311 21.75 0.95 10.68
N VAL A 312 21.03 -0.15 10.51
CA VAL A 312 20.91 -1.21 11.53
C VAL A 312 21.07 -2.58 10.90
N THR A 313 21.62 -3.51 11.66
CA THR A 313 21.52 -4.93 11.34
C THR A 313 20.19 -5.45 11.88
N ALA A 314 19.25 -5.74 10.98
CA ALA A 314 17.94 -6.26 11.31
C ALA A 314 17.95 -7.79 11.27
N ARG A 315 17.54 -8.42 12.37
CA ARG A 315 17.27 -9.85 12.44
C ARG A 315 15.81 -10.12 12.10
N GLY A 316 15.58 -10.71 10.94
CA GLY A 316 14.27 -11.09 10.42
C GLY A 316 14.29 -12.53 9.90
N THR A 317 13.31 -12.89 9.08
CA THR A 317 13.33 -14.17 8.35
C THR A 317 13.72 -13.97 6.89
N ASP A 318 14.15 -15.04 6.22
CA ASP A 318 14.20 -15.08 4.76
C ASP A 318 12.81 -14.90 4.12
N ILE A 319 12.76 -14.80 2.79
CA ILE A 319 11.49 -14.61 2.05
C ILE A 319 10.54 -15.83 2.14
N TYR A 320 11.04 -16.98 2.61
CA TYR A 320 10.28 -18.22 2.78
C TYR A 320 9.85 -18.46 4.23
N GLN A 321 10.21 -17.56 5.14
CA GLN A 321 10.04 -17.73 6.59
C GLN A 321 10.62 -19.06 7.11
N SER A 322 11.68 -19.55 6.46
CA SER A 322 12.25 -20.87 6.72
C SER A 322 13.41 -20.84 7.73
N GLY A 323 13.98 -19.66 7.95
CA GLY A 323 15.03 -19.42 8.93
C GLY A 323 15.31 -17.94 9.15
N SER A 324 15.98 -17.66 10.27
CA SER A 324 16.40 -16.31 10.65
C SER A 324 17.59 -15.84 9.81
N VAL A 325 17.57 -14.57 9.40
CA VAL A 325 18.63 -13.91 8.64
C VAL A 325 18.90 -12.54 9.24
N ASP A 326 20.17 -12.15 9.22
CA ASP A 326 20.61 -10.81 9.60
C ASP A 326 20.88 -10.02 8.31
N ARG A 327 20.26 -8.84 8.17
CA ARG A 327 20.41 -7.95 7.00
C ARG A 327 20.85 -6.57 7.44
N ASP A 328 21.81 -5.98 6.73
CA ASP A 328 22.22 -4.59 6.88
C ASP A 328 21.28 -3.66 6.11
N ILE A 329 20.48 -2.89 6.85
CA ILE A 329 19.39 -2.07 6.30
C ILE A 329 19.45 -0.61 6.77
N TYR A 330 18.86 0.27 5.97
CA TYR A 330 18.44 1.59 6.41
C TYR A 330 17.01 1.54 6.96
N SER A 331 16.81 2.14 8.12
CA SER A 331 15.49 2.59 8.56
C SER A 331 15.28 4.01 8.03
N LEU A 332 14.14 4.26 7.39
CA LEU A 332 13.84 5.49 6.67
C LEU A 332 12.58 6.15 7.24
N ARG A 333 12.57 7.48 7.33
CA ARG A 333 11.36 8.27 7.55
C ARG A 333 10.84 8.74 6.19
N GLY A 334 9.64 8.30 5.85
CA GLY A 334 8.96 8.61 4.59
C GLY A 334 8.02 7.47 4.20
N VAL A 335 7.19 7.72 3.19
CA VAL A 335 6.16 6.75 2.79
C VAL A 335 6.74 5.77 1.79
N VAL A 336 6.65 4.47 2.11
CA VAL A 336 6.92 3.35 1.21
C VAL A 336 5.62 2.56 1.02
N ARG A 337 5.31 2.22 -0.24
CA ARG A 337 4.07 1.55 -0.63
C ARG A 337 4.37 0.21 -1.31
N PRO A 338 3.44 -0.76 -1.28
CA PRO A 338 3.51 -1.94 -2.14
C PRO A 338 3.77 -1.53 -3.60
N GLY A 339 4.64 -2.27 -4.30
CA GLY A 339 5.13 -1.94 -5.64
C GLY A 339 6.45 -1.15 -5.65
N ASN A 340 6.83 -0.47 -4.56
CA ASN A 340 8.17 0.14 -4.46
C ASN A 340 9.28 -0.90 -4.20
N SER A 341 8.93 -2.10 -3.74
CA SER A 341 9.88 -3.18 -3.48
C SER A 341 10.73 -3.47 -4.72
N GLY A 342 12.04 -3.49 -4.54
CA GLY A 342 13.06 -3.69 -5.57
C GLY A 342 13.50 -2.39 -6.25
N GLY A 343 12.79 -1.28 -6.02
CA GLY A 343 13.16 0.04 -6.51
C GLY A 343 14.41 0.61 -5.80
N PRO A 344 15.16 1.50 -6.46
CA PRO A 344 16.37 2.06 -5.86
C PRO A 344 16.02 3.10 -4.79
N LEU A 345 16.82 3.09 -3.72
CA LEU A 345 16.95 4.22 -2.82
C LEU A 345 18.10 5.09 -3.33
N LEU A 346 17.80 6.34 -3.71
CA LEU A 346 18.74 7.25 -4.33
C LEU A 346 19.27 8.28 -3.34
N ASP A 347 20.53 8.69 -3.49
CA ASP A 347 21.08 9.88 -2.85
C ASP A 347 20.62 11.17 -3.57
N ALA A 348 21.01 12.33 -3.03
CA ALA A 348 20.64 13.62 -3.63
C ALA A 348 21.25 13.88 -5.02
N ASN A 349 22.24 13.08 -5.45
CA ASN A 349 22.86 13.14 -6.77
C ASN A 349 22.24 12.13 -7.75
N GLY A 350 21.17 11.44 -7.37
CA GLY A 350 20.53 10.42 -8.22
C GLY A 350 21.29 9.10 -8.29
N LYS A 351 22.27 8.87 -7.39
CA LYS A 351 23.02 7.60 -7.34
C LYS A 351 22.37 6.61 -6.40
N VAL A 352 22.42 5.33 -6.73
CA VAL A 352 21.83 4.27 -5.91
C VAL A 352 22.63 4.07 -4.63
N ALA A 353 21.98 4.23 -3.49
CA ALA A 353 22.54 4.01 -2.17
C ALA A 353 21.90 2.83 -1.42
N GLY A 354 20.84 2.23 -1.97
CA GLY A 354 20.18 1.05 -1.41
C GLY A 354 19.01 0.56 -2.27
N ILE A 355 18.27 -0.43 -1.77
CA ILE A 355 17.15 -1.08 -2.46
C ILE A 355 15.96 -1.14 -1.51
N VAL A 356 14.85 -0.49 -1.85
CA VAL A 356 13.63 -0.51 -1.05
C VAL A 356 13.10 -1.94 -1.01
N PHE A 357 12.78 -2.48 0.17
CA PHE A 357 12.31 -3.87 0.27
C PHE A 357 11.11 -4.07 1.20
N ALA A 358 10.88 -3.16 2.14
CA ALA A 358 9.78 -3.31 3.10
C ALA A 358 9.30 -1.96 3.64
N ARG A 359 8.15 -2.00 4.31
CA ARG A 359 7.62 -0.92 5.16
C ARG A 359 7.44 -1.44 6.59
N SER A 360 7.36 -0.53 7.55
CA SER A 360 7.05 -0.88 8.93
C SER A 360 5.63 -1.42 9.08
N ALA A 361 5.50 -2.41 9.96
CA ALA A 361 4.21 -2.97 10.36
C ALA A 361 3.52 -2.11 11.44
N THR A 362 4.25 -1.19 12.07
CA THR A 362 3.79 -0.43 13.24
C THR A 362 3.83 1.09 13.05
N ASP A 363 4.55 1.59 12.06
CA ASP A 363 4.64 3.03 11.73
C ASP A 363 4.46 3.27 10.22
N ALA A 364 3.37 3.92 9.84
CA ALA A 364 3.04 4.19 8.44
C ALA A 364 4.05 5.12 7.73
N ASP A 365 4.84 5.90 8.49
CA ASP A 365 5.87 6.82 7.98
C ASP A 365 7.28 6.21 8.03
N THR A 366 7.38 4.88 8.14
CA THR A 366 8.65 4.18 8.18
C THR A 366 8.78 3.14 7.06
N GLY A 367 9.85 3.28 6.29
CA GLY A 367 10.27 2.36 5.24
C GLY A 367 11.63 1.72 5.54
N TYR A 368 11.93 0.63 4.85
CA TYR A 368 13.20 -0.07 4.97
C TYR A 368 13.83 -0.32 3.60
N ALA A 369 15.15 -0.12 3.53
CA ALA A 369 15.93 -0.38 2.34
C ALA A 369 17.19 -1.21 2.68
N LEU A 370 17.51 -2.19 1.87
CA LEU A 370 18.77 -2.94 1.93
C LEU A 370 19.92 -1.99 1.58
N THR A 371 21.03 -2.08 2.32
CA THR A 371 22.24 -1.31 2.01
C THR A 371 23.01 -1.91 0.84
N LEU A 372 23.99 -1.17 0.30
CA LEU A 372 24.86 -1.67 -0.76
C LEU A 372 25.75 -2.84 -0.29
N THR A 373 25.93 -3.01 1.01
CA THR A 373 26.61 -4.19 1.60
C THR A 373 25.88 -5.48 1.23
N GLU A 374 24.54 -5.47 1.22
CA GLU A 374 23.76 -6.64 0.82
C GLU A 374 23.73 -6.85 -0.70
N LEU A 375 23.78 -5.76 -1.47
CA LEU A 375 23.74 -5.83 -2.93
C LEU A 375 25.00 -6.41 -3.56
N ARG A 376 26.18 -5.99 -3.09
CA ARG A 376 27.48 -6.30 -3.73
C ARG A 376 27.75 -7.81 -3.88
N PRO A 377 27.51 -8.66 -2.86
CA PRO A 377 27.68 -10.11 -3.00
C PRO A 377 26.78 -10.71 -4.10
N VAL A 378 25.54 -10.24 -4.21
CA VAL A 378 24.56 -10.74 -5.18
C VAL A 378 24.98 -10.37 -6.60
N LEU A 379 25.41 -9.12 -6.82
CA LEU A 379 25.98 -8.69 -8.11
C LEU A 379 27.22 -9.50 -8.51
N SER A 380 28.04 -9.88 -7.52
CA SER A 380 29.24 -10.70 -7.76
C SER A 380 28.91 -12.16 -8.09
N SER A 381 27.72 -12.64 -7.73
CA SER A 381 27.24 -13.99 -8.04
C SER A 381 26.53 -14.12 -9.39
N VAL A 382 26.34 -13.02 -10.13
CA VAL A 382 25.61 -13.03 -11.41
C VAL A 382 26.30 -13.95 -12.40
N GLY A 383 25.58 -15.00 -12.80
CA GLY A 383 26.00 -15.94 -13.84
C GLY A 383 25.39 -15.61 -15.21
N SER A 384 25.72 -16.43 -16.20
CA SER A 384 25.10 -16.39 -17.54
C SER A 384 23.93 -17.37 -17.70
N ALA A 385 23.73 -18.27 -16.73
CA ALA A 385 22.70 -19.30 -16.79
C ALA A 385 21.43 -18.86 -16.07
N PRO A 386 20.24 -19.23 -16.57
CA PRO A 386 18.98 -19.04 -15.84
C PRO A 386 19.01 -19.75 -14.48
N ILE A 387 18.51 -19.07 -13.45
CA ILE A 387 18.34 -19.59 -12.09
C ILE A 387 16.83 -19.71 -11.79
N SER A 388 16.46 -20.75 -11.05
CA SER A 388 15.08 -20.94 -10.58
C SER A 388 14.66 -19.81 -9.64
N SER A 389 13.41 -19.36 -9.77
CA SER A 389 12.73 -18.45 -8.83
C SER A 389 12.39 -19.10 -7.49
N GLY A 390 12.67 -20.40 -7.31
CA GLY A 390 12.40 -21.13 -6.08
C GLY A 390 10.92 -21.40 -5.84
N ALA A 391 10.52 -21.45 -4.58
CA ALA A 391 9.13 -21.67 -4.17
C ALA A 391 8.36 -20.35 -4.11
N CYS A 392 7.06 -20.43 -3.84
CA CYS A 392 6.29 -19.25 -3.46
C CYS A 392 6.86 -18.65 -2.17
N SER A 393 7.00 -17.32 -2.12
CA SER A 393 7.30 -16.62 -0.87
C SER A 393 6.21 -16.93 0.17
N ALA A 394 6.59 -16.94 1.46
CA ALA A 394 5.68 -17.31 2.55
C ALA A 394 4.71 -16.18 2.93
N GLY A 395 4.34 -15.36 1.97
CA GLY A 395 4.47 -13.94 2.10
C GLY A 395 4.66 -13.35 0.73
#